data_AF-A0A514CE25-F1
#
_entry.id   AF-A0A514CE25-F1
#
_cell.length_a   1.000
_cell.length_b   1.000
_cell.length_c   1.000
_cell.angle_alpha   90.00
_cell.angle_beta   90.00
_cell.angle_gamma   90.00
#
_symmetry.space_group_name_H-M   'P 1'
#
loop_
_entity.id
_entity.type
_entity.pdbx_description
1 polymer ?
#
loop_
_entity_poly.entity_id
_entity_poly.type
_entity_poly.pdbx_seq_one_letter_code
_entity_poly.pdbx_strand_id
1 'polypeptide(L)'
;MAKHNETSFTHKFYGSVMPKIYGIGASVVILGAMFKILDWPFASLMIGVGLSTEAVIFFLSAFEPKSQEVDWSRVYPELADESTPMASPKARAAVQTSGDQTAQKLDKMLEDANIGSDLIDNLGKGLRNLADSTQKMGTVADAALATNEYAENVKVASKTLVDINQSYSKTAAALSEMSNASHEAKEYRDQVVSVTQNLSALNAVYEMELQDANSHVKVLNKFYSNVTAAMEGLNEAGKETETFKAELAKLNKNVSSLNSIYGGMLTAMKG
;
A
#
# COMPACT_ATOMS: atom_id res chain seq x y z
N MET A 1 -12.43 31.52 -50.00
CA MET A 1 -12.45 30.05 -49.97
C MET A 1 -12.42 29.60 -48.52
N ALA A 2 -13.38 28.76 -48.16
CA ALA A 2 -13.75 28.43 -46.79
C ALA A 2 -12.72 27.54 -46.06
N LYS A 3 -12.43 27.86 -44.81
CA LYS A 3 -12.17 26.90 -43.71
C LYS A 3 -12.33 27.63 -42.37
N HIS A 4 -13.57 27.90 -42.02
CA HIS A 4 -13.99 28.31 -40.69
C HIS A 4 -14.21 27.04 -39.82
N ASN A 5 -13.87 27.15 -38.54
CA ASN A 5 -14.54 26.52 -37.38
C ASN A 5 -14.15 25.15 -36.78
N GLU A 6 -13.23 24.34 -37.32
CA GLU A 6 -12.98 23.02 -36.71
C GLU A 6 -12.00 22.98 -35.51
N THR A 7 -11.34 24.09 -35.16
CA THR A 7 -10.27 24.10 -34.14
C THR A 7 -10.65 24.73 -32.79
N SER A 8 -11.84 25.33 -32.65
CA SER A 8 -12.20 26.02 -31.39
C SER A 8 -12.72 25.07 -30.31
N PHE A 9 -13.54 24.09 -30.69
CA PHE A 9 -14.19 23.20 -29.74
C PHE A 9 -13.25 22.09 -29.25
N THR A 10 -12.53 21.45 -30.16
CA THR A 10 -11.51 20.43 -29.85
C THR A 10 -10.38 21.00 -28.99
N HIS A 11 -9.84 22.18 -29.32
CA HIS A 11 -8.77 22.79 -28.51
C HIS A 11 -9.26 23.25 -27.13
N LYS A 12 -10.49 23.78 -27.00
CA LYS A 12 -11.06 24.11 -25.68
C LYS A 12 -11.41 22.88 -24.85
N PHE A 13 -11.90 21.83 -25.50
CA PHE A 13 -12.26 20.57 -24.87
C PHE A 13 -11.01 19.86 -24.34
N TYR A 14 -10.02 19.62 -25.19
CA TYR A 14 -8.77 18.96 -24.79
C TYR A 14 -7.87 19.84 -23.92
N GLY A 15 -7.81 21.16 -24.16
CA GLY A 15 -6.95 22.06 -23.39
C GLY A 15 -7.48 22.49 -22.01
N SER A 16 -8.79 22.52 -21.79
CA SER A 16 -9.38 23.06 -20.54
C SER A 16 -10.35 22.13 -19.83
N VAL A 17 -11.04 21.26 -20.57
CA VAL A 17 -12.03 20.34 -20.01
C VAL A 17 -11.39 18.99 -19.68
N MET A 18 -10.52 18.46 -20.54
CA MET A 18 -9.84 17.17 -20.33
C MET A 18 -8.96 17.14 -19.05
N PRO A 19 -8.17 18.18 -18.72
CA PRO A 19 -7.43 18.23 -17.45
C PRO A 19 -8.34 18.18 -16.21
N LYS A 20 -9.54 18.76 -16.30
CA LYS A 20 -10.53 18.71 -15.22
C LYS A 20 -11.15 17.32 -15.11
N ILE A 21 -11.40 16.64 -16.23
CA ILE A 21 -11.88 15.26 -16.25
C ILE A 21 -10.83 14.31 -15.66
N TYR A 22 -9.54 14.48 -15.99
CA TYR A 22 -8.44 13.73 -15.37
C TYR A 22 -8.39 13.98 -13.85
N GLY A 23 -8.49 15.24 -13.42
CA GLY A 23 -8.48 15.58 -11.99
C GLY A 23 -9.68 15.01 -11.22
N ILE A 24 -10.88 15.07 -11.80
CA ILE A 24 -12.10 14.52 -11.20
C ILE A 24 -12.04 12.98 -11.16
N GLY A 25 -11.59 12.34 -12.24
CA GLY A 25 -11.39 10.88 -12.28
C GLY A 25 -10.40 10.38 -11.23
N ALA A 26 -9.22 11.00 -11.19
CA ALA A 26 -8.19 10.67 -10.20
C ALA A 26 -8.72 10.83 -8.76
N SER A 27 -9.53 11.85 -8.48
CA SER A 27 -10.13 12.03 -7.16
C SER A 27 -11.07 10.89 -6.75
N VAL A 28 -11.84 10.35 -7.70
CA VAL A 28 -12.77 9.22 -7.48
C VAL A 28 -11.98 7.93 -7.25
N VAL A 29 -10.87 7.72 -7.97
CA VAL A 29 -9.95 6.58 -7.79
C VAL A 29 -9.30 6.63 -6.41
N ILE A 30 -8.79 7.80 -6.01
CA ILE A 30 -8.14 8.00 -4.71
C ILE A 30 -9.14 7.74 -3.58
N LEU A 31 -10.38 8.21 -3.70
CA LEU A 31 -11.44 7.90 -2.72
C LEU A 31 -11.77 6.41 -2.67
N GLY A 32 -11.80 5.72 -3.81
CA GLY A 32 -11.98 4.26 -3.86
C GLY A 32 -10.84 3.49 -3.22
N ALA A 33 -9.60 3.88 -3.47
CA ALA A 33 -8.41 3.31 -2.84
C ALA A 33 -8.41 3.57 -1.32
N MET A 34 -8.78 4.77 -0.90
CA MET A 34 -8.92 5.15 0.52
C MET A 34 -9.92 4.24 1.24
N PHE A 35 -11.11 4.05 0.68
CA PHE A 35 -12.12 3.15 1.27
C PHE A 35 -11.63 1.70 1.38
N LYS A 36 -10.81 1.24 0.42
CA LYS A 36 -10.22 -0.10 0.43
C LYS A 36 -9.14 -0.28 1.49
N ILE A 37 -8.36 0.77 1.79
CA ILE A 37 -7.33 0.74 2.83
C ILE A 37 -7.94 0.84 4.23
N LEU A 38 -9.02 1.61 4.40
CA LEU A 38 -9.71 1.81 5.68
C LEU A 38 -10.74 0.72 6.01
N ASP A 39 -10.94 -0.26 5.13
CA ASP A 39 -11.86 -1.40 5.27
C ASP A 39 -13.31 -0.99 5.60
N TRP A 40 -13.77 0.10 4.98
CA TRP A 40 -15.14 0.58 5.14
C TRP A 40 -16.16 -0.32 4.42
N PRO A 41 -17.42 -0.40 4.91
CA PRO A 41 -18.46 -1.13 4.20
C PRO A 41 -18.61 -0.60 2.77
N PHE A 42 -18.81 -1.52 1.81
CA PHE A 42 -18.85 -1.25 0.36
C PHE A 42 -17.50 -0.84 -0.30
N ALA A 43 -16.36 -0.98 0.38
CA ALA A 43 -15.05 -0.64 -0.17
C ALA A 43 -14.72 -1.30 -1.52
N SER A 44 -15.05 -2.58 -1.68
CA SER A 44 -14.83 -3.31 -2.95
C SER A 44 -15.68 -2.75 -4.10
N LEU A 45 -16.87 -2.23 -3.82
CA LEU A 45 -17.72 -1.58 -4.82
C LEU A 45 -17.18 -0.20 -5.16
N MET A 46 -16.75 0.58 -4.16
CA MET A 46 -16.21 1.92 -4.35
C MET A 46 -14.90 1.92 -5.15
N ILE A 47 -13.98 0.99 -4.88
CA ILE A 47 -12.75 0.85 -5.68
C ILE A 47 -13.03 0.34 -7.10
N GLY A 48 -14.04 -0.52 -7.27
CA GLY A 48 -14.51 -0.96 -8.58
C GLY A 48 -15.04 0.20 -9.43
N VAL A 49 -15.81 1.12 -8.83
CA VAL A 49 -16.28 2.34 -9.49
C VAL A 49 -15.12 3.28 -9.84
N GLY A 50 -14.18 3.46 -8.92
CA GLY A 50 -12.97 4.27 -9.16
C GLY A 50 -12.16 3.74 -10.35
N LEU A 51 -11.78 2.46 -10.32
CA LEU A 51 -11.00 1.84 -11.41
C LEU A 51 -11.75 1.82 -12.75
N SER A 52 -13.07 1.64 -12.73
CA SER A 52 -13.88 1.71 -13.96
C SER A 52 -13.92 3.12 -14.54
N THR A 53 -13.98 4.14 -13.68
CA THR A 53 -13.92 5.55 -14.10
C THR A 53 -12.57 5.87 -14.75
N GLU A 54 -11.47 5.37 -14.16
CA GLU A 54 -10.12 5.54 -14.71
C GLU A 54 -9.95 4.84 -16.06
N ALA A 55 -10.50 3.62 -16.21
CA ALA A 55 -10.46 2.88 -17.46
C ALA A 55 -11.17 3.64 -18.61
N VAL A 56 -12.31 4.28 -18.32
CA VAL A 56 -13.03 5.11 -19.30
C VAL A 56 -12.24 6.37 -19.67
N ILE A 57 -11.59 7.00 -18.69
CA ILE A 57 -10.78 8.20 -18.91
C ILE A 57 -9.54 7.88 -19.75
N PHE A 58 -8.84 6.78 -19.48
CA PHE A 58 -7.73 6.31 -20.32
C PHE A 58 -8.16 5.93 -21.73
N PHE A 59 -9.34 5.33 -21.87
CA PHE A 59 -9.89 5.03 -23.18
C PHE A 59 -10.16 6.32 -23.99
N LEU A 60 -10.69 7.37 -23.34
CA LEU A 60 -10.93 8.65 -23.98
C LEU A 60 -9.64 9.44 -24.25
N SER A 61 -8.61 9.30 -23.40
CA SER A 61 -7.30 9.96 -23.61
C SER A 61 -6.55 9.43 -24.83
N ALA A 62 -6.78 8.18 -25.22
CA ALA A 62 -6.19 7.60 -26.43
C ALA A 62 -6.64 8.31 -27.73
N PHE A 63 -7.75 9.05 -27.70
CA PHE A 63 -8.25 9.85 -28.82
C PHE A 63 -7.82 11.32 -28.76
N GLU A 64 -7.01 11.71 -27.77
CA GLU A 64 -6.50 13.07 -27.65
C GLU A 64 -5.45 13.35 -28.75
N PRO A 65 -5.60 14.44 -29.53
CA PRO A 65 -4.64 14.78 -30.56
C PRO A 65 -3.27 15.08 -29.92
N LYS A 66 -2.20 14.45 -30.43
CA LYS A 66 -0.82 14.63 -29.92
C LYS A 66 -0.51 16.12 -29.75
N SER A 67 -0.17 16.52 -28.52
CA SER A 67 0.28 17.88 -28.22
C SER A 67 1.44 18.24 -29.13
N GLN A 68 1.33 19.37 -29.85
CA GLN A 68 2.43 19.91 -30.63
C GLN A 68 3.61 20.13 -29.69
N GLU A 69 4.74 19.48 -30.01
CA GLU A 69 5.98 19.62 -29.25
C GLU A 69 6.35 21.10 -29.17
N VAL A 70 6.78 21.52 -27.98
CA VAL A 70 7.25 22.89 -27.72
C VAL A 70 8.35 23.20 -28.73
N ASP A 71 8.17 24.26 -29.52
CA ASP A 71 9.13 24.69 -30.52
C ASP A 71 10.38 25.28 -29.83
N TRP A 72 11.32 24.39 -29.50
CA TRP A 72 12.57 24.71 -28.83
C TRP A 72 13.45 25.70 -29.62
N SER A 73 13.15 25.95 -30.90
CA SER A 73 13.81 26.97 -31.73
C SER A 73 13.60 28.40 -31.23
N ARG A 74 12.56 28.64 -30.42
CA ARG A 74 12.28 29.96 -29.84
C ARG A 74 13.13 30.29 -28.61
N VAL A 75 13.76 29.28 -28.00
CA VAL A 75 14.56 29.41 -26.77
C VAL A 75 16.07 29.25 -27.04
N TYR A 76 16.46 28.58 -28.12
CA TYR A 76 17.85 28.46 -28.56
C TYR A 76 18.00 28.83 -30.05
N PRO A 77 18.23 30.11 -30.39
CA PRO A 77 18.46 30.53 -31.77
C PRO A 77 19.78 29.98 -32.37
N GLU A 78 20.69 29.47 -31.55
CA GLU A 78 22.00 28.91 -31.95
C GLU A 78 21.89 27.55 -32.69
N LEU A 79 20.70 26.94 -32.77
CA LEU A 79 20.46 25.70 -33.53
C LEU A 79 19.58 25.91 -34.77
N ALA A 80 19.12 27.15 -35.01
CA ALA A 80 18.33 27.50 -36.17
C ALA A 80 19.27 28.02 -37.28
N ASP A 81 19.72 27.07 -38.10
CA ASP A 81 20.12 27.31 -39.48
C ASP A 81 21.45 28.06 -39.71
N GLU A 82 22.55 27.32 -39.79
CA GLU A 82 23.82 27.76 -40.41
C GLU A 82 23.68 27.78 -41.96
N SER A 83 22.57 28.30 -42.49
CA SER A 83 22.34 28.38 -43.93
C SER A 83 21.61 29.65 -44.33
N THR A 84 22.19 30.81 -44.04
CA THR A 84 21.97 32.00 -44.89
C THR A 84 23.21 32.91 -44.87
N PRO A 85 23.66 33.38 -46.05
CA PRO A 85 24.99 33.92 -46.24
C PRO A 85 25.13 35.28 -45.54
N MET A 86 26.18 35.40 -44.73
CA MET A 86 26.58 36.69 -44.17
C MET A 86 26.67 37.74 -45.27
N ALA A 87 25.87 38.78 -45.08
CA ALA A 87 25.83 39.96 -45.90
C ALA A 87 27.24 40.55 -46.09
N SER A 88 27.57 40.74 -47.36
CA SER A 88 28.72 41.47 -47.91
C SER A 88 29.11 42.72 -47.11
N PRO A 89 30.39 42.88 -46.72
CA PRO A 89 30.90 44.16 -46.23
C PRO A 89 31.07 45.15 -47.39
N LYS A 90 30.54 46.35 -47.18
CA LYS A 90 30.61 47.49 -48.10
C LYS A 90 32.06 47.95 -48.33
N ALA A 91 32.25 48.45 -49.56
CA ALA A 91 33.46 48.99 -50.16
C ALA A 91 34.32 49.86 -49.24
N ARG A 92 35.62 49.57 -49.22
CA ARG A 92 36.68 50.49 -48.77
C ARG A 92 37.43 50.99 -50.01
N ALA A 93 37.68 52.29 -49.99
CA ALA A 93 38.15 53.11 -51.09
C ALA A 93 39.42 52.59 -51.79
N ALA A 94 39.47 52.82 -53.11
CA ALA A 94 40.65 52.67 -53.94
C ALA A 94 41.79 53.56 -53.44
N VAL A 95 42.95 52.94 -53.19
CA VAL A 95 44.22 53.66 -53.08
C VAL A 95 45.02 53.31 -54.33
N GLN A 96 45.28 54.35 -55.12
CA GLN A 96 46.19 54.36 -56.25
C GLN A 96 47.60 53.96 -55.83
N THR A 97 48.10 52.92 -56.49
CA THR A 97 49.44 52.85 -57.09
C THR A 97 50.52 53.80 -56.52
N SER A 98 51.42 53.21 -55.74
CA SER A 98 52.84 53.53 -55.75
C SER A 98 53.61 52.20 -55.73
N GLY A 99 53.36 51.39 -56.77
CA GLY A 99 54.29 50.32 -57.11
C GLY A 99 55.54 50.97 -57.68
N ASP A 100 56.68 50.76 -57.00
CA ASP A 100 57.88 50.30 -57.72
C ASP A 100 59.14 50.08 -56.85
N GLN A 101 59.12 50.18 -55.51
CA GLN A 101 60.39 50.07 -54.76
C GLN A 101 60.45 48.95 -53.71
N THR A 102 59.34 48.53 -53.11
CA THR A 102 59.32 47.43 -52.13
C THR A 102 58.98 46.08 -52.76
N ALA A 103 58.02 46.04 -53.70
CA ALA A 103 57.72 44.84 -54.48
C ALA A 103 58.94 44.43 -55.34
N GLN A 104 59.61 45.39 -55.98
CA GLN A 104 60.83 45.14 -56.75
C GLN A 104 62.02 44.70 -55.87
N LYS A 105 62.14 45.18 -54.61
CA LYS A 105 63.17 44.68 -53.67
C LYS A 105 62.87 43.29 -53.13
N LEU A 106 61.59 42.96 -52.96
CA LEU A 106 61.17 41.61 -52.60
C LEU A 106 61.39 40.65 -53.78
N ASP A 107 61.04 41.06 -55.00
CA ASP A 107 61.31 40.33 -56.25
C ASP A 107 62.81 40.09 -56.44
N LYS A 108 63.65 41.12 -56.23
CA LYS A 108 65.11 40.98 -56.32
C LYS A 108 65.69 40.06 -55.25
N MET A 109 65.12 40.05 -54.05
CA MET A 109 65.49 39.10 -52.99
C MET A 109 64.95 37.69 -53.23
N LEU A 110 63.81 37.55 -53.93
CA LEU A 110 63.25 36.27 -54.37
C LEU A 110 64.07 35.65 -55.50
N GLU A 111 64.52 36.49 -56.43
CA GLU A 111 65.33 36.13 -57.59
C GLU A 111 66.78 35.79 -57.19
N ASP A 112 67.44 36.59 -56.35
CA ASP A 112 68.81 36.31 -55.85
C ASP A 112 68.87 35.09 -54.92
N ALA A 113 67.80 34.81 -54.16
CA ALA A 113 67.75 33.65 -53.27
C ALA A 113 67.29 32.35 -53.98
N ASN A 114 67.07 32.40 -55.29
CA ASN A 114 66.60 31.26 -56.09
C ASN A 114 65.28 30.66 -55.53
N ILE A 115 64.43 31.52 -54.96
CA ILE A 115 63.11 31.13 -54.44
C ILE A 115 62.16 31.09 -55.64
N GLY A 116 62.27 30.02 -56.42
CA GLY A 116 61.33 29.71 -57.49
C GLY A 116 59.92 29.47 -56.94
N SER A 117 58.93 29.59 -57.82
CA SER A 117 57.52 29.28 -57.52
C SER A 117 57.34 27.94 -56.78
N ASP A 118 58.23 26.97 -57.04
CA ASP A 118 58.24 25.66 -56.37
C ASP A 118 58.54 25.73 -54.87
N LEU A 119 59.43 26.61 -54.39
CA LEU A 119 59.72 26.73 -52.95
C LEU A 119 58.53 27.35 -52.19
N ILE A 120 57.84 28.31 -52.81
CA ILE A 120 56.65 28.94 -52.24
C ILE A 120 55.49 27.94 -52.23
N ASP A 121 55.33 27.15 -53.29
CA ASP A 121 54.34 26.07 -53.35
C ASP A 121 54.63 24.97 -52.31
N ASN A 122 55.90 24.60 -52.14
CA ASN A 122 56.33 23.64 -51.12
C ASN A 122 56.17 24.16 -49.69
N LEU A 123 56.43 25.45 -49.43
CA LEU A 123 56.17 26.09 -48.14
C LEU A 123 54.67 26.19 -47.85
N GLY A 124 53.86 26.53 -48.86
CA GLY A 124 52.41 26.53 -48.78
C GLY A 124 51.84 25.15 -48.47
N LYS A 125 52.37 24.10 -49.13
CA LYS A 125 52.06 22.70 -48.81
C LYS A 125 52.49 22.33 -47.39
N GLY A 126 53.68 22.76 -46.94
CA GLY A 126 54.15 22.55 -45.58
C GLY A 126 53.27 23.19 -44.51
N LEU A 127 52.87 24.44 -44.71
CA LEU A 127 51.96 25.16 -43.80
C LEU A 127 50.54 24.58 -43.81
N ARG A 128 50.04 24.15 -44.97
CA ARG A 128 48.75 23.43 -45.05
C ARG A 128 48.81 22.09 -44.32
N ASN A 129 49.89 21.31 -44.52
CA ASN A 129 50.09 20.04 -43.82
C ASN A 129 50.21 20.23 -42.30
N LEU A 130 50.85 21.32 -41.85
CA LEU A 130 50.93 21.67 -40.44
C LEU A 130 49.55 22.05 -39.90
N ALA A 131 48.78 22.89 -40.62
CA ALA A 131 47.42 23.25 -40.23
C ALA A 131 46.51 22.02 -40.14
N ASP A 132 46.58 21.11 -41.12
CA ASP A 132 45.84 19.84 -41.12
C ASP A 132 46.26 18.93 -39.95
N SER A 133 47.56 18.89 -39.62
CA SER A 133 48.08 18.11 -38.49
C SER A 133 47.62 18.70 -37.16
N THR A 134 47.62 20.02 -37.01
CA THR A 134 47.10 20.70 -35.82
C THR A 134 45.60 20.51 -35.67
N GLN A 135 44.82 20.56 -36.76
CA GLN A 135 43.38 20.27 -36.74
C GLN A 135 43.11 18.83 -36.31
N LYS A 136 43.86 17.86 -36.83
CA LYS A 136 43.78 16.46 -36.40
C LYS A 136 44.17 16.28 -34.93
N MET A 137 45.15 17.03 -34.44
CA MET A 137 45.54 16.99 -33.02
C MET A 137 44.41 17.47 -32.10
N GLY A 138 43.61 18.43 -32.54
CA GLY A 138 42.35 18.82 -31.87
C GLY A 138 41.38 17.63 -31.77
N THR A 139 41.12 16.94 -32.89
CA THR A 139 40.22 15.78 -32.89
C THR A 139 40.72 14.60 -32.03
N VAL A 140 42.04 14.42 -31.93
CA VAL A 140 42.64 13.40 -31.05
C VAL A 140 42.47 13.78 -29.58
N ALA A 141 42.58 15.08 -29.25
CA ALA A 141 42.31 15.56 -27.91
C ALA A 141 40.82 15.38 -27.53
N ASP A 142 39.89 15.69 -28.44
CA ASP A 142 38.46 15.45 -28.23
C ASP A 142 38.14 13.96 -28.07
N ALA A 143 38.76 13.09 -28.88
CA ALA A 143 38.62 11.64 -28.75
C ALA A 143 39.20 11.11 -27.42
N ALA A 144 40.31 11.69 -26.94
CA ALA A 144 40.89 11.35 -25.66
C ALA A 144 40.00 11.78 -24.47
N LEU A 145 39.36 12.95 -24.57
CA LEU A 145 38.36 13.41 -23.60
C LEU A 145 37.15 12.47 -23.56
N ALA A 146 36.59 12.12 -24.73
CA ALA A 146 35.48 11.18 -24.83
C ALA A 146 35.82 9.78 -24.30
N THR A 147 37.06 9.32 -24.50
CA THR A 147 37.54 8.03 -23.96
C THR A 147 37.65 8.05 -22.44
N ASN A 148 38.12 9.15 -21.85
CA ASN A 148 38.15 9.33 -20.40
C ASN A 148 36.74 9.38 -19.79
N GLU A 149 35.83 10.11 -20.44
CA GLU A 149 34.43 10.18 -20.02
C GLU A 149 33.76 8.80 -20.11
N TYR A 150 34.02 8.05 -21.19
CA TYR A 150 33.54 6.67 -21.32
C TYR A 150 34.08 5.77 -20.21
N ALA A 151 35.39 5.84 -19.90
CA ALA A 151 35.99 5.05 -18.83
C ALA A 151 35.37 5.38 -17.45
N GLU A 152 35.12 6.66 -17.17
CA GLU A 152 34.45 7.08 -15.93
C GLU A 152 32.99 6.60 -15.89
N ASN A 153 32.25 6.73 -16.99
CA ASN A 153 30.87 6.25 -17.09
C ASN A 153 30.77 4.73 -16.93
N VAL A 154 31.71 3.95 -17.48
CA VAL A 154 31.78 2.49 -17.28
C VAL A 154 32.08 2.14 -15.82
N LYS A 155 32.95 2.91 -15.15
CA LYS A 155 33.25 2.74 -13.72
C LYS A 155 32.03 3.06 -12.85
N VAL A 156 31.31 4.14 -13.15
CA VAL A 156 30.04 4.48 -12.50
C VAL A 156 29.01 3.38 -12.74
N ALA A 157 28.83 2.93 -13.98
CA ALA A 157 27.90 1.84 -14.32
C ALA A 157 28.24 0.55 -13.55
N SER A 158 29.52 0.20 -13.46
CA SER A 158 29.98 -0.97 -12.69
C SER A 158 29.63 -0.84 -11.20
N LYS A 159 29.79 0.36 -10.62
CA LYS A 159 29.38 0.63 -9.24
C LYS A 159 27.86 0.52 -9.07
N THR A 160 27.08 1.09 -10.00
CA THR A 160 25.61 0.97 -9.94
C THR A 160 25.14 -0.47 -10.05
N LEU A 161 25.83 -1.33 -10.81
CA LEU A 161 25.52 -2.77 -10.87
C LEU A 161 25.75 -3.47 -9.53
N VAL A 162 26.82 -3.10 -8.81
CA VAL A 162 27.06 -3.60 -7.44
C VAL A 162 25.95 -3.13 -6.50
N ASP A 163 25.56 -1.86 -6.58
CA ASP A 163 24.49 -1.28 -5.76
C ASP A 163 23.13 -1.95 -6.07
N ILE A 164 22.84 -2.27 -7.34
CA ILE A 164 21.65 -3.02 -7.76
C ILE A 164 21.65 -4.43 -7.16
N ASN A 165 22.79 -5.14 -7.22
CA ASN A 165 22.89 -6.49 -6.68
C ASN A 165 22.64 -6.48 -5.15
N GLN A 166 23.22 -5.51 -4.46
CA GLN A 166 23.01 -5.32 -3.03
C GLN A 166 21.55 -4.95 -2.70
N SER A 167 20.94 -4.07 -3.49
CA SER A 167 19.52 -3.71 -3.35
C SER A 167 18.62 -4.93 -3.56
N TYR A 168 18.89 -5.72 -4.60
CA TYR A 168 18.14 -6.95 -4.88
C TYR A 168 18.24 -7.96 -3.74
N SER A 169 19.43 -8.15 -3.16
CA SER A 169 19.60 -8.99 -1.97
C SER A 169 18.79 -8.49 -0.77
N LYS A 170 18.79 -7.18 -0.53
CA LYS A 170 17.97 -6.58 0.55
C LYS A 170 16.47 -6.74 0.28
N THR A 171 16.02 -6.54 -0.96
CA THR A 171 14.62 -6.74 -1.34
C THR A 171 14.20 -8.19 -1.19
N ALA A 172 15.05 -9.15 -1.57
CA ALA A 172 14.77 -10.57 -1.37
C ALA A 172 14.65 -10.92 0.12
N ALA A 173 15.54 -10.38 0.97
CA ALA A 173 15.45 -10.55 2.41
C ALA A 173 14.15 -9.93 2.98
N ALA A 174 13.82 -8.70 2.60
CA ALA A 174 12.59 -8.03 3.03
C ALA A 174 11.32 -8.77 2.57
N LEU A 175 11.33 -9.36 1.36
CA LEU A 175 10.23 -10.17 0.87
C LEU A 175 10.08 -11.48 1.67
N SER A 176 11.19 -12.12 2.01
CA SER A 176 11.19 -13.30 2.90
C SER A 176 10.66 -12.95 4.28
N GLU A 177 11.08 -11.83 4.86
CA GLU A 177 10.64 -11.37 6.17
C GLU A 177 9.15 -10.99 6.15
N MET A 178 8.67 -10.35 5.09
CA MET A 178 7.26 -10.06 4.90
C MET A 178 6.40 -11.33 4.73
N SER A 179 6.93 -12.36 4.05
CA SER A 179 6.27 -13.66 3.96
C SER A 179 6.13 -14.32 5.34
N ASN A 180 7.19 -14.28 6.15
CA ASN A 180 7.18 -14.82 7.50
C ASN A 180 6.21 -14.03 8.41
N ALA A 181 6.26 -12.70 8.39
CA ALA A 181 5.33 -11.85 9.13
C ALA A 181 3.87 -12.08 8.70
N SER A 182 3.61 -12.34 7.42
CA SER A 182 2.28 -12.69 6.92
C SER A 182 1.80 -14.05 7.43
N HIS A 183 2.71 -15.00 7.60
CA HIS A 183 2.41 -16.30 8.20
C HIS A 183 2.08 -16.16 9.69
N GLU A 184 2.92 -15.46 10.45
CA GLU A 184 2.71 -15.16 11.86
C GLU A 184 1.39 -14.40 12.08
N ALA A 185 1.05 -13.43 11.23
CA ALA A 185 -0.23 -12.72 11.29
C ALA A 185 -1.43 -13.64 11.05
N LYS A 186 -1.28 -14.68 10.23
CA LYS A 186 -2.31 -15.69 10.01
C LYS A 186 -2.48 -16.56 11.25
N GLU A 187 -1.39 -17.08 11.81
CA GLU A 187 -1.44 -17.85 13.06
C GLU A 187 -2.03 -17.04 14.21
N TYR A 188 -1.63 -15.77 14.36
CA TYR A 188 -2.21 -14.87 15.34
C TYR A 188 -3.73 -14.70 15.15
N ARG A 189 -4.19 -14.52 13.91
CA ARG A 189 -5.63 -14.46 13.61
C ARG A 189 -6.35 -15.73 14.05
N ASP A 190 -5.81 -16.89 13.71
CA ASP A 190 -6.39 -18.20 14.07
C ASP A 190 -6.45 -18.35 15.61
N GLN A 191 -5.42 -17.89 16.32
CA GLN A 191 -5.35 -17.91 17.77
C GLN A 191 -6.37 -16.95 18.42
N VAL A 192 -6.55 -15.74 17.88
CA VAL A 192 -7.58 -14.79 18.34
C VAL A 192 -8.99 -15.34 18.11
N VAL A 193 -9.23 -16.01 16.98
CA VAL A 193 -10.51 -16.69 16.72
C VAL A 193 -10.75 -17.80 17.74
N SER A 194 -9.74 -18.63 18.02
CA SER A 194 -9.82 -19.68 19.05
C SER A 194 -10.11 -19.11 20.44
N VAL A 195 -9.41 -18.05 20.86
CA VAL A 195 -9.68 -17.35 22.13
C VAL A 195 -11.11 -16.80 22.17
N THR A 196 -11.58 -16.23 21.08
CA THR A 196 -12.96 -15.71 20.98
C THR A 196 -14.00 -16.82 21.09
N GLN A 197 -13.78 -17.96 20.43
CA GLN A 197 -14.62 -19.14 20.56
C GLN A 197 -14.63 -19.68 21.99
N ASN A 198 -13.47 -19.75 22.64
CA ASN A 198 -13.35 -20.17 24.03
C ASN A 198 -14.06 -19.21 24.99
N LEU A 199 -13.94 -17.89 24.78
CA LEU A 199 -14.68 -16.89 25.57
C LEU A 199 -16.19 -16.99 25.35
N SER A 200 -16.63 -17.25 24.12
CA SER A 200 -18.05 -17.48 23.83
C SER A 200 -18.57 -18.74 24.53
N ALA A 201 -17.78 -19.82 24.51
CA ALA A 201 -18.10 -21.05 25.22
C ALA A 201 -18.13 -20.83 26.74
N LEU A 202 -17.18 -20.05 27.27
CA LEU A 202 -17.12 -19.69 28.69
C LEU A 202 -18.36 -18.88 29.10
N ASN A 203 -18.77 -17.90 28.29
CA ASN A 203 -20.00 -17.14 28.54
C ASN A 203 -21.24 -18.04 28.54
N ALA A 204 -21.31 -19.02 27.63
CA ALA A 204 -22.40 -19.99 27.60
C ALA A 204 -22.42 -20.89 28.86
N VAL A 205 -21.24 -21.32 29.34
CA VAL A 205 -21.11 -22.06 30.61
C VAL A 205 -21.53 -21.18 31.79
N TYR A 206 -21.16 -19.89 31.78
CA TYR A 206 -21.52 -18.96 32.85
C TYR A 206 -23.04 -18.75 32.94
N GLU A 207 -23.72 -18.62 31.80
CA GLU A 207 -25.19 -18.56 31.74
C GLU A 207 -25.81 -19.88 32.23
N MET A 208 -25.22 -21.02 31.85
CA MET A 208 -25.67 -22.34 32.32
C MET A 208 -25.49 -22.52 33.83
N GLU A 209 -24.37 -22.08 34.40
CA GLU A 209 -24.11 -22.09 35.85
C GLU A 209 -25.09 -21.19 36.60
N LEU A 210 -25.41 -20.01 36.06
CA LEU A 210 -26.44 -19.14 36.63
C LEU A 210 -27.82 -19.82 36.62
N GLN A 211 -28.15 -20.49 35.52
CA GLN A 211 -29.40 -21.24 35.40
C GLN A 211 -29.44 -22.43 36.37
N ASP A 212 -28.33 -23.18 36.48
CA ASP A 212 -28.23 -24.33 37.37
C ASP A 212 -28.30 -23.89 38.83
N ALA A 213 -27.58 -22.82 39.22
CA ALA A 213 -27.68 -22.22 40.55
C ALA A 213 -29.13 -21.83 40.90
N ASN A 214 -29.88 -21.25 39.95
CA ASN A 214 -31.29 -20.92 40.15
C ASN A 214 -32.16 -22.18 40.31
N SER A 215 -31.89 -23.24 39.53
CA SER A 215 -32.51 -24.56 39.71
C SER A 215 -32.19 -25.14 41.08
N HIS A 216 -30.93 -25.06 41.52
CA HIS A 216 -30.44 -25.53 42.80
C HIS A 216 -31.13 -24.83 43.97
N VAL A 217 -31.36 -23.52 43.87
CA VAL A 217 -32.14 -22.74 44.85
C VAL A 217 -33.60 -23.21 44.90
N LYS A 218 -34.22 -23.53 43.76
CA LYS A 218 -35.58 -24.11 43.76
C LYS A 218 -35.62 -25.48 44.43
N VAL A 219 -34.63 -26.34 44.13
CA VAL A 219 -34.51 -27.65 44.77
C VAL A 219 -34.29 -27.51 46.27
N LEU A 220 -33.43 -26.58 46.71
CA LEU A 220 -33.22 -26.28 48.13
C LEU A 220 -34.50 -25.79 48.81
N ASN A 221 -35.23 -24.85 48.22
CA ASN A 221 -36.51 -24.39 48.77
C ASN A 221 -37.53 -25.53 48.90
N LYS A 222 -37.60 -26.41 47.89
CA LYS A 222 -38.48 -27.59 47.93
C LYS A 222 -38.03 -28.60 48.98
N PHE A 223 -36.73 -28.80 49.13
CA PHE A 223 -36.16 -29.63 50.19
C PHE A 223 -36.53 -29.09 51.57
N TYR A 224 -36.35 -27.78 51.82
CA TYR A 224 -36.76 -27.16 53.08
C TYR A 224 -38.25 -27.36 53.36
N SER A 225 -39.12 -27.13 52.37
CA SER A 225 -40.56 -27.38 52.51
C SER A 225 -40.88 -28.85 52.84
N ASN A 226 -40.23 -29.80 52.16
CA ASN A 226 -40.41 -31.24 52.44
C ASN A 226 -39.91 -31.62 53.84
N VAL A 227 -38.79 -31.04 54.29
CA VAL A 227 -38.25 -31.25 55.64
C VAL A 227 -39.20 -30.68 56.68
N THR A 228 -39.74 -29.49 56.47
CA THR A 228 -40.75 -28.90 57.36
C THR A 228 -42.00 -29.78 57.42
N ALA A 229 -42.52 -30.24 56.29
CA ALA A 229 -43.67 -31.14 56.24
C ALA A 229 -43.38 -32.49 56.94
N ALA A 230 -42.19 -33.04 56.76
CA ALA A 230 -41.77 -34.25 57.47
C ALA A 230 -41.67 -34.03 58.98
N MET A 231 -41.15 -32.88 59.42
CA MET A 231 -41.12 -32.50 60.84
C MET A 231 -42.54 -32.32 61.42
N GLU A 232 -43.47 -31.71 60.67
CA GLU A 232 -44.88 -31.63 61.06
C GLU A 232 -45.51 -33.00 61.21
N GLY A 233 -45.32 -33.88 60.22
CA GLY A 233 -45.83 -35.26 60.27
C GLY A 233 -45.24 -36.06 61.43
N LEU A 234 -43.94 -35.89 61.75
CA LEU A 234 -43.31 -36.50 62.93
C LEU A 234 -43.90 -35.97 64.24
N ASN A 235 -44.20 -34.66 64.31
CA ASN A 235 -44.82 -34.06 65.48
C ASN A 235 -46.26 -34.58 65.67
N GLU A 236 -47.02 -34.67 64.58
CA GLU A 236 -48.40 -35.19 64.59
C GLU A 236 -48.44 -36.68 64.97
N ALA A 237 -47.55 -37.50 64.40
CA ALA A 237 -47.39 -38.91 64.78
C ALA A 237 -46.98 -39.07 66.26
N GLY A 238 -46.11 -38.18 66.77
CA GLY A 238 -45.77 -38.12 68.19
C GLY A 238 -47.00 -37.84 69.06
N LYS A 239 -47.85 -36.91 68.62
CA LYS A 239 -49.11 -36.56 69.30
C LYS A 239 -50.10 -37.73 69.28
N GLU A 240 -50.31 -38.36 68.14
CA GLU A 240 -51.15 -39.56 68.01
C GLU A 240 -50.64 -40.72 68.88
N THR A 241 -49.32 -40.89 68.99
CA THR A 241 -48.70 -41.91 69.85
C THR A 241 -49.01 -41.64 71.32
N GLU A 242 -49.00 -40.38 71.77
CA GLU A 242 -49.43 -40.02 73.12
C GLU A 242 -50.92 -40.36 73.35
N THR A 243 -51.80 -40.00 72.41
CA THR A 243 -53.23 -40.32 72.51
C THR A 243 -53.48 -41.81 72.54
N PHE A 244 -52.80 -42.57 71.68
CA PHE A 244 -52.86 -44.02 71.64
C PHE A 244 -52.40 -44.63 72.98
N LYS A 245 -51.29 -44.16 73.54
CA LYS A 245 -50.82 -44.57 74.88
C LYS A 245 -51.87 -44.30 75.96
N ALA A 246 -52.55 -43.15 75.91
CA ALA A 246 -53.61 -42.81 76.85
C ALA A 246 -54.84 -43.72 76.73
N GLU A 247 -55.29 -44.00 75.51
CA GLU A 247 -56.41 -44.92 75.26
C GLU A 247 -56.06 -46.37 75.61
N LEU A 248 -54.83 -46.81 75.36
CA LEU A 248 -54.35 -48.13 75.77
C LEU A 248 -54.27 -48.26 77.29
N ALA A 249 -53.87 -47.20 78.00
CA ALA A 249 -53.92 -47.15 79.45
C ALA A 249 -55.37 -47.24 80.00
N LYS A 250 -56.33 -46.53 79.38
CA LYS A 250 -57.76 -46.67 79.71
C LYS A 250 -58.26 -48.07 79.45
N LEU A 251 -57.94 -48.66 78.29
CA LEU A 251 -58.34 -50.02 77.94
C LEU A 251 -57.81 -51.01 78.97
N ASN A 252 -56.53 -50.91 79.35
CA ASN A 252 -55.93 -51.78 80.35
C ASN A 252 -56.61 -51.63 81.73
N LYS A 253 -56.97 -50.39 82.11
CA LYS A 253 -57.75 -50.13 83.32
C LYS A 253 -59.13 -50.78 83.26
N ASN A 254 -59.85 -50.65 82.13
CA ASN A 254 -61.16 -51.25 81.92
C ASN A 254 -61.08 -52.79 81.93
N VAL A 255 -60.09 -53.39 81.27
CA VAL A 255 -59.85 -54.84 81.29
C VAL A 255 -59.56 -55.33 82.71
N SER A 256 -58.73 -54.60 83.46
CA SER A 256 -58.45 -54.91 84.87
C SER A 256 -59.72 -54.83 85.74
N SER A 257 -60.54 -53.79 85.56
CA SER A 257 -61.83 -53.66 86.24
C SER A 257 -62.79 -54.79 85.87
N LEU A 258 -62.87 -55.17 84.59
CA LEU A 258 -63.69 -56.29 84.12
C LEU A 258 -63.24 -57.59 84.80
N ASN A 259 -61.93 -57.86 84.79
CA ASN A 259 -61.36 -59.07 85.38
C ASN A 259 -61.57 -59.11 86.91
N SER A 260 -61.57 -57.96 87.58
CA SER A 260 -61.91 -57.84 89.00
C SER A 260 -63.38 -58.16 89.27
N ILE A 261 -64.31 -57.68 88.43
CA ILE A 261 -65.74 -58.02 88.53
C ILE A 261 -65.98 -59.52 88.25
N TYR A 262 -65.35 -60.08 87.22
CA TYR A 262 -65.43 -61.51 86.93
C TYR A 262 -64.83 -62.35 88.06
N GLY A 263 -63.70 -61.94 88.64
CA GLY A 263 -63.10 -62.59 89.81
C GLY A 263 -63.98 -62.47 91.07
N GLY A 264 -64.60 -61.31 91.28
CA GLY A 264 -65.56 -61.08 92.36
C GLY A 264 -66.82 -61.93 92.22
N MET A 265 -67.33 -62.06 90.99
CA MET A 265 -68.51 -62.89 90.69
C MET A 265 -68.20 -64.39 90.78
N LEU A 266 -66.99 -64.83 90.39
CA LEU A 266 -66.52 -66.21 90.56
C LEU A 266 -66.30 -66.56 92.04
N THR A 267 -65.80 -65.61 92.84
CA THR A 267 -65.62 -65.78 94.29
C THR A 267 -66.97 -65.82 95.01
N ALA A 268 -67.93 -64.99 94.57
CA ALA A 268 -69.31 -64.98 95.08
C ALA A 268 -70.16 -66.18 94.62
N MET A 269 -69.73 -66.94 93.59
CA MET A 269 -70.37 -68.19 93.18
C MET A 269 -69.70 -69.45 93.76
N LYS A 270 -68.52 -69.33 94.39
CA LYS A 270 -67.77 -70.46 94.99
C LYS A 270 -67.71 -70.44 96.51
N GLY A 271 -68.20 -69.38 97.17
CA GLY A 271 -68.50 -69.34 98.61
C GLY A 271 -69.99 -69.45 98.83
#